data_AF-X0WQC2-F1
#
_entry.id   AF-X0WQC2-F1
#
_cell.length_a   1.000
_cell.length_b   1.000
_cell.length_c   1.000
_cell.angle_alpha   90.00
_cell.angle_beta   90.00
_cell.angle_gamma   90.00
#
_symmetry.space_group_name_H-M   'P 1'
#
loop_
_entity.id
_entity.type
_entity.pdbx_description
1 polymer ?
#
loop_
_entity_poly.entity_id
_entity_poly.type
_entity_poly.pdbx_seq_one_letter_code
_entity_poly.pdbx_strand_id
1 'polypeptide(L)'
;MERLSYKGKVFTFYEYSRESDFERDVIEHSKEIFGPKSLYIDIKKKIKKDNIITIPDGYLIDFSFEGDPRIYIVENELVSHDPYAKEGQVLK
;
A
#
# COMPACT_ATOMS: atom_id res chain seq x y z
N MET A 1 22.19 -7.90 -6.98
CA MET A 1 21.39 -6.91 -7.73
C MET A 1 20.80 -7.59 -8.94
N GLU A 2 19.55 -7.98 -8.85
CA GLU A 2 18.78 -8.49 -9.99
C GLU A 2 18.46 -7.31 -10.91
N ARG A 3 18.72 -7.46 -12.22
CA ARG A 3 18.47 -6.43 -13.23
C ARG A 3 17.35 -6.91 -14.13
N LEU A 4 16.36 -6.06 -14.36
CA LEU A 4 15.26 -6.37 -15.27
C LEU A 4 15.62 -5.82 -16.67
N SER A 5 15.60 -6.68 -17.69
CA SER A 5 15.77 -6.26 -19.09
C SER A 5 14.41 -6.28 -19.79
N TYR A 6 13.98 -5.13 -20.31
CA TYR A 6 12.72 -5.02 -21.04
C TYR A 6 12.86 -4.06 -22.22
N LYS A 7 12.52 -4.52 -23.43
CA LYS A 7 12.58 -3.76 -24.70
C LYS A 7 13.93 -3.03 -24.92
N GLY A 8 15.04 -3.69 -24.62
CA GLY A 8 16.39 -3.13 -24.79
C GLY A 8 16.79 -2.10 -23.75
N LYS A 9 15.98 -1.88 -22.70
CA LYS A 9 16.33 -1.07 -21.53
C LYS A 9 16.61 -1.98 -20.34
N VAL A 10 17.61 -1.58 -19.55
CA VAL A 10 17.96 -2.24 -18.29
C VAL A 10 17.45 -1.38 -17.15
N PHE A 11 16.62 -1.97 -16.31
CA PHE A 11 16.05 -1.34 -15.12
C PHE A 11 16.78 -1.90 -13.89
N THR A 12 17.01 -1.00 -12.94
CA THR A 12 17.48 -1.33 -11.60
C THR A 12 16.36 -1.07 -10.61
N PHE A 13 16.31 -1.86 -9.54
CA PHE A 13 15.40 -1.58 -8.44
C PHE A 13 15.69 -0.19 -7.87
N TYR A 14 14.61 0.55 -7.62
CA TYR A 14 14.65 1.80 -6.88
C TYR A 14 14.33 1.50 -5.42
N GLU A 15 15.23 1.89 -4.52
CA GLU A 15 15.04 1.75 -3.09
C GLU A 15 14.63 3.10 -2.51
N TYR A 16 13.51 3.11 -1.80
CA TYR A 16 13.02 4.30 -1.11
C TYR A 16 13.72 4.46 0.23
N SER A 17 14.13 5.69 0.54
CA SER A 17 14.73 6.02 1.84
C SER A 17 13.69 6.43 2.90
N ARG A 18 12.47 6.75 2.48
CA ARG A 18 11.38 7.24 3.35
C ARG A 18 10.05 6.64 2.92
N GLU A 19 9.26 6.23 3.91
CA GLU A 19 7.88 5.75 3.70
C GLU A 19 7.02 6.80 3.00
N SER A 20 7.18 8.09 3.33
CA SER A 20 6.41 9.17 2.69
C SER A 20 6.67 9.31 1.19
N ASP A 21 7.90 9.05 0.73
CA ASP A 21 8.23 9.11 -0.69
C ASP A 21 7.68 7.86 -1.41
N PHE A 22 7.71 6.71 -0.75
CA PHE A 22 7.08 5.49 -1.25
C PHE A 22 5.56 5.62 -1.35
N GLU A 23 4.92 6.11 -0.28
CA GLU A 23 3.48 6.36 -0.22
C GLU A 23 3.02 7.30 -1.35
N ARG A 24 3.76 8.38 -1.61
CA ARG A 24 3.45 9.33 -2.70
C ARG A 24 3.43 8.63 -4.06
N ASP A 25 4.43 7.81 -4.34
CA ASP A 25 4.52 7.11 -5.63
C ASP A 25 3.45 6.01 -5.74
N VAL A 26 3.07 5.36 -4.63
CA VAL A 26 1.94 4.42 -4.59
C VAL A 26 0.62 5.14 -4.92
N ILE A 27 0.39 6.35 -4.40
CA ILE A 27 -0.78 7.16 -4.73
C ILE A 27 -0.78 7.52 -6.22
N GLU A 28 0.35 8.05 -6.71
CA GLU A 28 0.53 8.48 -8.10
C GLU A 28 0.29 7.35 -9.11
N HIS A 29 0.78 6.15 -8.79
CA HIS A 29 0.71 4.97 -9.66
C HIS A 29 -0.31 3.92 -9.19
N SER A 30 -1.31 4.33 -8.40
CA SER A 30 -2.26 3.41 -7.78
C SER A 30 -3.02 2.55 -8.79
N LYS A 31 -3.29 3.07 -9.99
CA LYS A 31 -3.98 2.33 -11.07
C LYS A 31 -3.08 1.29 -11.72
N GLU A 32 -1.79 1.55 -11.84
CA GLU A 32 -0.80 0.62 -12.35
C GLU A 32 -0.50 -0.49 -11.34
N ILE A 33 -0.48 -0.15 -10.04
CA ILE A 33 -0.19 -1.09 -8.95
C ILE A 33 -1.38 -2.00 -8.66
N PHE A 34 -2.57 -1.42 -8.41
CA PHE A 34 -3.76 -2.17 -8.00
C PHE A 34 -4.68 -2.54 -9.16
N GLY A 35 -4.38 -2.05 -10.36
CA GLY A 35 -5.14 -2.32 -11.57
C GLY A 35 -6.23 -1.29 -11.88
N PRO A 36 -6.69 -1.23 -13.14
CA PRO A 36 -7.59 -0.19 -13.63
C PRO A 36 -8.99 -0.24 -12.98
N LYS A 37 -9.46 -1.44 -12.61
CA LYS A 37 -10.74 -1.71 -11.94
C LYS A 37 -10.67 -1.55 -10.42
N SER A 38 -9.77 -0.72 -9.90
CA SER A 38 -9.66 -0.44 -8.47
C SER A 38 -9.86 1.05 -8.17
N LEU A 39 -10.20 1.40 -6.92
CA LEU A 39 -10.25 2.76 -6.42
C LEU A 39 -9.43 2.84 -5.13
N TYR A 40 -8.27 3.46 -5.23
CA TYR A 40 -7.44 3.79 -4.07
C TYR A 40 -7.92 5.12 -3.46
N ILE A 41 -8.07 5.13 -2.14
CA ILE A 41 -8.57 6.25 -1.35
C ILE A 41 -7.49 6.61 -0.34
N ASP A 42 -6.75 7.68 -0.63
CA ASP A 42 -5.75 8.29 0.25
C ASP A 42 -6.44 9.12 1.34
N ILE A 43 -6.94 8.44 2.37
CA ILE A 43 -7.52 9.09 3.55
C ILE A 43 -7.00 8.38 4.80
N LYS A 44 -6.21 9.11 5.59
CA LYS A 44 -5.74 8.68 6.91
C LYS A 44 -6.84 8.81 7.96
N LYS A 45 -7.83 7.92 7.89
CA LYS A 45 -8.95 7.88 8.85
C LYS A 45 -8.75 6.81 9.90
N LYS A 46 -8.66 7.24 11.16
CA LYS A 46 -8.57 6.35 12.33
C LYS A 46 -9.74 5.36 12.37
N ILE A 47 -9.41 4.07 12.42
CA ILE A 47 -10.35 2.99 12.68
C ILE A 47 -10.21 2.59 14.14
N LYS A 48 -11.34 2.46 14.82
CA LYS A 48 -11.41 1.89 16.17
C LYS A 48 -12.42 0.76 16.17
N LYS A 49 -11.98 -0.44 16.49
CA LYS A 49 -12.86 -1.58 16.76
C LYS A 49 -12.33 -2.32 17.97
N ASP A 50 -13.18 -2.45 18.99
CA ASP A 50 -12.83 -3.03 20.28
C ASP A 50 -11.54 -2.39 20.86
N ASN A 51 -10.49 -3.19 21.07
CA ASN A 51 -9.19 -2.74 21.59
C ASN A 51 -8.17 -2.39 20.50
N ILE A 52 -8.54 -2.47 19.22
CA ILE A 52 -7.63 -2.17 18.10
C ILE A 52 -7.88 -0.73 17.64
N ILE A 53 -6.81 0.05 17.68
CA ILE A 53 -6.74 1.39 17.09
C ILE A 53 -5.65 1.40 16.03
N THR A 54 -6.04 1.70 14.78
CA THR A 54 -5.08 1.93 13.69
C THR A 54 -5.47 3.14 12.85
N ILE A 55 -4.49 3.78 12.24
CA ILE A 55 -4.67 4.82 11.23
C ILE A 55 -3.97 4.29 9.98
N PRO A 56 -4.72 3.71 9.03
CA PRO A 56 -4.11 3.20 7.82
C PRO A 56 -3.67 4.33 6.90
N ASP A 57 -2.70 4.03 6.04
CA ASP A 57 -2.28 4.95 4.98
C ASP A 57 -3.34 5.09 3.87
N GLY A 58 -4.10 4.02 3.59
CA GLY A 58 -5.15 4.11 2.58
C GLY A 58 -6.16 2.96 2.59
N TYR A 59 -7.17 3.10 1.74
CA TYR A 59 -8.19 2.09 1.49
C TYR A 59 -8.26 1.77 0.00
N LEU A 60 -8.49 0.51 -0.35
CA LEU A 60 -8.65 0.07 -1.73
C LEU A 60 -10.00 -0.60 -1.91
N ILE A 61 -10.78 -0.14 -2.88
CA ILE A 61 -11.97 -0.86 -3.37
C ILE A 61 -11.61 -1.51 -4.71
N ASP A 62 -11.70 -2.82 -4.79
CA ASP A 62 -11.37 -3.60 -5.98
C ASP A 62 -12.65 -4.15 -6.62
N PHE A 63 -12.89 -3.75 -7.87
CA PHE A 63 -14.02 -4.16 -8.69
C PHE A 63 -13.64 -5.23 -9.72
N SER A 64 -12.48 -5.86 -9.61
CA SER A 64 -12.02 -6.91 -10.53
C SER A 64 -12.88 -8.18 -10.43
N PHE A 65 -13.54 -8.40 -9.29
CA PHE A 65 -14.43 -9.53 -9.04
C PHE A 65 -15.89 -9.11 -9.29
N GLU A 66 -16.40 -9.45 -10.48
CA GLU A 66 -17.75 -9.10 -10.88
C GLU A 66 -18.78 -9.81 -9.97
N GLY A 67 -19.56 -9.01 -9.23
CA GLY A 67 -20.57 -9.48 -8.26
C GLY A 67 -20.10 -9.51 -6.80
N ASP A 68 -18.81 -9.37 -6.52
CA ASP A 68 -18.24 -9.40 -5.17
C ASP A 68 -17.06 -8.40 -5.03
N PRO A 69 -17.33 -7.08 -5.05
CA PRO A 69 -16.27 -6.09 -4.89
C PRO A 69 -15.63 -6.21 -3.52
N ARG A 70 -14.29 -6.12 -3.48
CA ARG A 70 -13.51 -6.31 -2.25
C ARG A 70 -13.01 -4.99 -1.71
N ILE A 71 -12.90 -4.90 -0.38
CA ILE A 71 -12.35 -3.74 0.31
C ILE A 71 -11.11 -4.19 1.08
N TYR A 72 -10.02 -3.44 0.92
CA TYR A 72 -8.76 -3.67 1.61
C TYR A 72 -8.33 -2.42 2.38
N ILE A 73 -7.58 -2.65 3.45
CA ILE A 73 -6.79 -1.64 4.16
C ILE A 73 -5.37 -1.74 3.62
N VAL A 74 -4.75 -0.60 3.32
CA VAL A 74 -3.40 -0.52 2.76
C VAL A 74 -2.49 0.19 3.75
N GLU A 75 -1.33 -0.41 4.00
CA GLU A 75 -0.23 0.13 4.80
C GLU A 75 1.04 0.10 3.93
N ASN A 76 1.71 1.24 3.78
CA ASN A 76 2.87 1.38 2.91
C ASN A 76 4.16 1.36 3.72
N GLU A 77 4.72 0.17 3.92
CA GLU A 77 5.89 -0.04 4.78
C GLU A 77 7.14 -0.42 3.97
N LEU A 78 8.29 0.14 4.33
CA LEU A 78 9.57 -0.29 3.78
C LEU A 78 10.02 -1.59 4.45
N VAL A 79 10.47 -2.57 3.65
CA VAL A 79 10.92 -3.89 4.14
C VAL A 79 12.12 -3.80 5.09
N SER A 80 12.89 -2.72 5.01
CA SER A 80 13.99 -2.42 5.95
C SER A 80 13.51 -2.11 7.37
N HIS A 81 12.22 -1.80 7.54
CA HIS A 81 11.57 -1.62 8.83
C HIS A 81 10.79 -2.89 9.15
N ASP A 82 10.74 -3.28 10.44
CA ASP A 82 9.99 -4.46 10.86
C ASP A 82 8.48 -4.20 10.64
N PRO A 83 7.82 -4.90 9.69
CA PRO A 83 6.42 -4.66 9.36
C PRO A 83 5.47 -5.01 10.52
N TYR A 84 5.94 -5.81 11.49
CA TYR A 84 5.20 -6.15 12.70
C TYR A 84 5.48 -5.17 13.86
N ALA A 85 6.46 -4.27 13.76
CA ALA A 85 6.66 -3.27 14.82
C ALA A 85 5.52 -2.22 14.86
N LYS A 86 4.77 -2.07 13.76
CA LYS A 86 3.56 -1.24 13.68
C LYS A 86 2.28 -2.05 13.91
N GLU A 87 2.28 -3.03 14.81
CA GLU A 87 1.01 -3.66 15.24
C GLU A 87 0.03 -2.55 15.67
N GLY A 88 -1.19 -2.59 15.12
CA GLY A 88 -2.28 -1.73 15.55
C GLY A 88 -2.31 -1.71 17.07
N GLN A 89 -2.22 -0.51 17.65
CA GLN A 89 -2.03 -0.33 19.08
C GLN A 89 -3.15 -1.07 19.82
N VAL A 90 -2.84 -2.26 20.35
CA VAL A 90 -3.71 -2.96 21.26
C VAL A 90 -3.65 -2.16 22.54
N LEU A 91 -4.73 -1.44 22.84
CA LEU A 91 -4.89 -0.84 24.16
C LEU A 91 -4.92 -2.00 25.17
N LYS A 92 -3.87 -2.11 25.99
CA LYS A 92 -3.86 -2.93 27.21
C LYS A 92 -4.87 -2.39 28.23
#